data_AF-A0A8K9XVP9-F1
#
_entry.id   AF-A0A8K9XVP9-F1
#
_cell.length_a   1.000
_cell.length_b   1.000
_cell.length_c   1.000
_cell.angle_alpha   90.00
_cell.angle_beta   90.00
_cell.angle_gamma   90.00
#
_symmetry.space_group_name_H-M   'P 1'
#
loop_
_entity.id
_entity.type
_entity.pdbx_description
1 polymer ?
#
loop_
_entity_poly.entity_id
_entity_poly.type
_entity_poly.pdbx_seq_one_letter_code
_entity_poly.pdbx_strand_id
1 'polypeptide(L)'
;MLKQHLKTSVRKLKFVFQQDNDPKHKAKSTMEWFKNKHIQVLEWPSQSPDLNPIENLWKELKTVHKCSPSNLTELELFCKEEWEKISPKRLTAY
;
A
#
# COMPACT_ATOMS: atom_id res chain seq x y z
N MET A 1 18.85 15.81 17.15
CA MET A 1 19.36 16.13 15.81
C MET A 1 18.97 15.10 14.74
N LEU A 2 19.19 13.79 14.94
CA LEU A 2 18.84 12.73 13.97
C LEU A 2 17.38 12.74 13.49
N LYS A 3 16.39 12.88 14.39
CA LYS A 3 14.96 12.93 14.03
C LYS A 3 14.60 14.11 13.12
N GLN A 4 15.28 15.25 13.28
CA GLN A 4 15.05 16.45 12.46
C GLN A 4 15.65 16.25 11.06
N HIS A 5 16.87 15.70 10.97
CA HIS A 5 17.50 15.39 9.68
C HIS A 5 16.75 14.29 8.91
N LEU A 6 16.18 13.30 9.61
CA LEU A 6 15.28 12.31 9.03
C LEU A 6 14.01 12.97 8.46
N LYS A 7 13.32 13.83 9.23
CA LYS A 7 12.15 14.57 8.72
C LYS A 7 12.48 15.44 7.51
N THR A 8 13.62 16.13 7.52
CA THR A 8 14.05 16.97 6.40
C THR A 8 14.43 16.14 5.17
N SER A 9 15.06 14.97 5.36
CA SER A 9 15.44 14.07 4.26
C SER A 9 14.24 13.32 3.68
N VAL A 10 13.29 12.89 4.51
CA VAL A 10 12.02 12.30 4.08
C VAL A 10 11.17 13.32 3.32
N ARG A 11 11.17 14.60 3.74
CA ARG A 11 10.52 15.69 2.98
C ARG A 11 11.16 15.95 1.61
N LYS A 12 12.41 15.54 1.40
CA LYS A 12 13.08 15.61 0.08
C LYS A 12 12.75 14.43 -0.83
N LEU A 13 12.16 13.35 -0.30
CA LEU A 13 11.72 12.23 -1.11
C LEU A 13 10.43 12.62 -1.84
N LYS A 14 10.47 12.59 -3.18
CA LYS A 14 9.27 12.71 -4.01
C LYS A 14 8.58 11.36 -4.01
N PHE A 15 7.43 11.28 -3.33
CA PHE A 15 6.59 10.09 -3.36
C PHE A 15 5.65 10.14 -4.57
N VAL A 16 5.51 9.01 -5.25
CA VAL A 16 4.53 8.79 -6.31
C VAL A 16 3.55 7.74 -5.82
N PHE A 17 2.26 8.02 -5.92
CA PHE A 17 1.19 7.11 -5.56
C PHE A 17 0.91 6.16 -6.72
N GLN A 18 0.93 4.86 -6.48
CA GLN A 18 0.54 3.85 -7.46
C GLN A 18 -0.86 3.31 -7.11
N GLN A 19 -1.70 3.15 -8.13
CA GLN A 19 -2.99 2.48 -8.07
C GLN A 19 -3.23 1.78 -9.41
N ASP A 20 -4.14 0.79 -9.44
CA ASP A 20 -4.56 0.16 -10.69
C ASP A 20 -5.50 1.08 -11.50
N ASN A 21 -5.93 0.58 -12.67
CA ASN A 21 -6.83 1.30 -13.58
C ASN A 21 -8.32 0.90 -13.43
N ASP A 22 -8.77 0.41 -12.27
CA ASP A 22 -10.22 0.20 -12.04
C ASP A 22 -10.96 1.53 -12.33
N PRO A 23 -12.13 1.48 -13.00
CA PRO A 23 -12.90 2.69 -13.34
C PRO A 23 -13.11 3.66 -12.16
N LYS A 24 -13.22 3.18 -10.92
CA LYS A 24 -13.38 4.03 -9.73
C LYS A 24 -12.11 4.82 -9.41
N HIS A 25 -10.94 4.24 -9.66
CA HIS A 25 -9.64 4.87 -9.44
C HIS A 25 -9.30 5.90 -10.53
N LYS A 26 -9.88 5.75 -11.73
CA LYS A 26 -9.74 6.69 -12.85
C LYS A 26 -10.91 7.68 -12.99
N ALA A 27 -11.92 7.57 -12.13
CA ALA A 27 -13.05 8.49 -12.13
C ALA A 27 -12.58 9.94 -11.98
N LYS A 28 -13.27 10.87 -12.65
CA LYS A 28 -12.92 12.29 -12.67
C LYS A 28 -12.80 12.88 -11.26
N SER A 29 -13.74 12.55 -10.38
CA SER A 29 -13.73 12.98 -8.98
C SER A 29 -12.49 12.51 -8.22
N THR A 30 -12.08 11.25 -8.41
CA THR A 30 -10.88 10.67 -7.80
C THR A 30 -9.61 11.38 -8.29
N MET A 31 -9.48 11.57 -9.61
CA MET A 31 -8.31 12.23 -10.20
C MET A 31 -8.23 13.72 -9.84
N GLU A 32 -9.37 14.42 -9.75
CA GLU A 32 -9.43 15.80 -9.26
C GLU A 32 -9.00 15.91 -7.80
N TRP A 33 -9.40 14.94 -6.95
CA TRP A 33 -8.94 14.90 -5.56
C TRP A 33 -7.42 14.76 -5.45
N PHE A 34 -6.80 13.86 -6.23
CA PHE A 34 -5.34 13.72 -6.26
C PHE A 34 -4.64 15.01 -6.71
N LYS A 35 -5.16 15.65 -7.76
CA LYS A 35 -4.65 16.93 -8.26
C LYS A 35 -4.71 18.02 -7.17
N ASN A 36 -5.84 18.13 -6.48
CA ASN A 36 -6.04 19.11 -5.41
C ASN A 36 -5.17 18.86 -4.17
N LYS A 37 -4.75 17.61 -3.96
CA LYS A 37 -3.82 17.23 -2.88
C LYS A 37 -2.36 17.25 -3.29
N HIS A 38 -2.05 17.64 -4.53
CA HIS A 38 -0.70 17.60 -5.10
C HIS A 38 -0.04 16.23 -4.99
N ILE A 39 -0.83 15.16 -5.10
CA ILE A 39 -0.35 13.78 -5.11
C ILE A 39 -0.07 13.39 -6.56
N GLN A 40 1.17 13.04 -6.86
CA GLN A 40 1.53 12.50 -8.16
C GLN A 40 1.05 11.04 -8.23
N VAL A 41 0.25 10.71 -9.23
CA VAL A 41 -0.19 9.34 -9.49
C VAL A 41 0.66 8.74 -10.61
N LEU A 42 1.19 7.53 -10.40
CA LEU A 42 1.95 6.79 -11.39
C LEU A 42 1.01 6.36 -12.52
N GLU A 43 1.45 6.57 -13.77
CA GLU A 43 0.76 5.98 -14.92
C GLU A 43 1.04 4.47 -14.93
N TRP A 44 -0.02 3.67 -14.94
CA TRP A 44 0.06 2.23 -14.81
C TRP A 44 -0.56 1.55 -16.04
N PRO A 45 0.07 0.50 -16.60
CA PRO A 45 -0.56 -0.31 -17.64
C PRO A 45 -1.77 -1.08 -17.09
N SER A 46 -2.83 -1.19 -17.90
CA SER A 46 -3.99 -2.02 -17.53
C SER A 46 -3.61 -3.50 -17.49
N GLN A 47 -4.24 -4.26 -16.58
CA GLN A 47 -4.06 -5.71 -16.45
C GLN A 47 -2.63 -6.17 -16.13
N SER A 48 -1.89 -5.41 -15.34
CA SER A 48 -0.55 -5.78 -14.84
C SER A 48 -0.53 -6.00 -13.32
N PRO A 49 -1.20 -7.05 -12.79
CA PRO A 49 -1.16 -7.37 -11.36
C PRO A 49 0.21 -7.88 -10.92
N ASP A 50 0.96 -8.50 -11.82
CA ASP A 50 2.33 -9.00 -11.63
C ASP A 50 3.32 -7.87 -11.29
N LEU A 51 3.06 -6.67 -11.78
CA LEU A 51 3.89 -5.50 -11.52
C LEU A 51 3.56 -4.83 -10.18
N ASN A 52 2.46 -5.18 -9.51
CA ASN A 52 2.02 -4.50 -8.30
C ASN A 52 2.66 -5.11 -7.03
N PRO A 53 3.58 -4.41 -6.34
CA PRO A 53 4.27 -4.96 -5.18
C PRO A 53 3.34 -5.32 -4.02
N ILE A 54 2.14 -4.74 -3.96
CA ILE A 54 1.16 -5.01 -2.89
C ILE A 54 0.62 -6.45 -2.97
N GLU A 55 0.60 -7.08 -4.15
CA GLU A 55 0.10 -8.45 -4.30
C GLU A 55 0.95 -9.45 -3.51
N ASN A 56 2.26 -9.20 -3.42
CA ASN A 56 3.17 -10.00 -2.60
C ASN A 56 2.83 -9.87 -1.11
N LEU A 57 2.53 -8.65 -0.66
CA LEU A 57 2.13 -8.40 0.74
C LEU A 57 0.77 -9.04 1.04
N TRP A 58 -0.18 -8.97 0.12
CA TRP A 58 -1.47 -9.65 0.26
C TRP A 58 -1.33 -11.16 0.37
N LYS A 59 -0.41 -11.76 -0.40
CA LYS A 59 -0.13 -13.20 -0.30
C LYS A 59 0.39 -13.59 1.08
N GLU A 60 1.26 -12.77 1.67
CA GLU A 60 1.74 -12.98 3.04
C GLU A 60 0.60 -12.75 4.04
N LEU A 61 -0.10 -11.63 4.00
CA LEU A 61 -1.19 -11.32 4.93
C LEU A 61 -2.32 -12.36 4.91
N LYS A 62 -2.59 -12.94 3.74
CA LYS A 62 -3.59 -14.02 3.60
C LYS A 62 -3.26 -15.24 4.47
N THR A 63 -2.06 -15.41 5.04
CA THR A 63 -1.77 -16.47 6.02
C THR A 63 -2.64 -16.38 7.28
N VAL A 64 -3.34 -15.26 7.50
CA VAL A 64 -4.35 -15.09 8.54
C VAL A 64 -5.40 -16.22 8.57
N HIS A 65 -5.67 -16.89 7.45
CA HIS A 65 -6.58 -18.04 7.41
C HIS A 65 -6.13 -19.19 8.33
N LYS A 66 -4.82 -19.33 8.59
CA LYS A 66 -4.27 -20.35 9.49
C LYS A 66 -4.70 -20.15 10.93
N CYS A 67 -5.05 -18.92 11.32
CA CYS A 67 -5.57 -18.58 12.64
C CYS A 67 -7.06 -18.94 12.79
N SER A 68 -7.73 -19.36 11.71
CA SER A 68 -9.16 -19.77 11.71
C SER A 68 -10.09 -18.77 12.42
N PRO A 69 -10.13 -17.49 12.03
CA PRO A 69 -11.02 -16.51 12.64
C PRO A 69 -12.49 -16.92 12.51
N SER A 70 -13.24 -16.84 13.60
CA SER A 70 -14.64 -17.27 13.68
C SER A 70 -15.64 -16.16 13.33
N ASN A 71 -15.20 -14.90 13.34
CA ASN A 71 -16.01 -13.72 13.08
C ASN A 71 -15.17 -12.58 12.50
N LEU A 72 -15.84 -11.50 12.07
CA LEU A 72 -15.17 -10.35 11.46
C LEU A 72 -14.23 -9.62 12.42
N THR A 73 -14.54 -9.57 13.71
CA THR A 73 -13.69 -8.91 14.72
C THR A 73 -12.37 -9.66 14.91
N GLU A 74 -12.42 -10.99 14.99
CA GLU A 74 -11.21 -11.83 15.03
C GLU A 74 -10.41 -11.74 13.74
N LEU A 75 -11.08 -11.74 12.57
CA LEU A 75 -10.40 -11.59 11.29
C LEU A 75 -9.66 -10.24 11.22
N GLU A 76 -10.30 -9.15 11.63
CA GLU A 76 -9.67 -7.82 11.67
C GLU A 76 -8.48 -7.79 12.63
N LEU A 77 -8.62 -8.35 13.83
CA LEU A 77 -7.54 -8.44 14.82
C LEU A 77 -6.35 -9.20 14.25
N PHE A 78 -6.57 -10.41 13.72
CA PHE A 78 -5.48 -11.23 13.19
C PHE A 78 -4.84 -10.60 11.94
N CYS A 79 -5.60 -9.90 11.10
CA CYS A 79 -5.00 -9.15 9.98
C CYS A 79 -4.04 -8.07 10.48
N LYS A 80 -4.41 -7.32 11.52
CA LYS A 80 -3.52 -6.32 12.12
C LYS A 80 -2.27 -6.96 12.73
N GLU A 81 -2.42 -8.05 13.46
CA GLU A 81 -1.29 -8.76 14.07
C GLU A 81 -0.33 -9.35 13.04
N GLU A 82 -0.85 -9.97 11.98
CA GLU A 82 -0.03 -10.53 10.90
C GLU A 82 0.65 -9.42 10.09
N TRP A 83 -0.03 -8.29 9.85
CA TRP A 83 0.55 -7.13 9.18
C TRP A 83 1.79 -6.58 9.91
N GLU A 84 1.72 -6.44 11.23
CA GLU A 84 2.86 -5.97 12.04
C GLU A 84 4.06 -6.92 12.03
N LYS A 85 3.85 -8.19 11.68
CA LYS A 85 4.93 -9.19 11.55
C LYS A 85 5.65 -9.12 10.21
N ILE A 86 5.05 -8.47 9.19
CA ILE A 86 5.66 -8.37 7.86
C ILE A 86 6.89 -7.45 7.94
N SER A 87 8.07 -8.01 7.69
CA SER A 87 9.32 -7.25 7.77
C SER A 87 9.40 -6.19 6.65
N PRO A 88 9.78 -4.92 6.95
CA PRO A 88 9.99 -3.91 5.93
C PRO A 88 11.02 -4.27 4.86
N LYS A 89 11.93 -5.23 5.12
CA LYS A 89 12.86 -5.77 4.11
C LYS A 89 12.15 -6.40 2.91
N ARG A 90 10.90 -6.84 3.08
CA ARG A 90 10.07 -7.35 1.99
C ARG A 90 9.70 -6.28 0.97
N LEU A 91 9.67 -5.01 1.38
CA LEU A 91 9.34 -3.87 0.52
C LEU A 91 10.50 -3.44 -0.38
N THR A 92 11.71 -3.97 -0.15
CA THR A 92 12.93 -3.60 -0.88
C THR A 92 13.57 -4.77 -1.64
N ALA A 93 12.91 -5.93 -1.70
CA ALA A 93 13.48 -7.18 -2.22
C ALA A 93 13.27 -7.41 -3.73
N TYR A 94 12.76 -6.41 -4.46
CA TYR A 94 12.50 -6.46 -5.90
C TYR A 94 12.94 -5.16 -6.57
#